data_AF-A0A833LG21-F1
#
_entry.id   AF-A0A833LG21-F1
#
_cell.length_a   1.000
_cell.length_b   1.000
_cell.length_c   1.000
_cell.angle_alpha   90.00
_cell.angle_beta   90.00
_cell.angle_gamma   90.00
#
_symmetry.space_group_name_H-M   'P 1'
#
loop_
_entity.id
_entity.type
_entity.pdbx_description
1 polymer ?
#
loop_
_entity_poly.entity_id
_entity_poly.type
_entity_poly.pdbx_seq_one_letter_code
_entity_poly.pdbx_strand_id
1 'polypeptide(L)' 'LLASGNELTRENLIAALDGLKDASVGGAQGVSFQPGDHRGTRQEGIIQAQEGEFVLVREFRPYPEVVFDAKTE' A
#
# COMPACT_ATOMS: atom_id res chain seq x y z
N LEU A 1 14.82 -1.30 4.75
CA LEU A 1 16.03 -2.10 4.46
C LEU A 1 17.32 -1.32 4.73
N LEU A 2 17.60 -0.23 4.01
CA LEU A 2 18.87 0.52 4.19
C LEU A 2 19.11 1.02 5.61
N ALA A 3 18.07 1.56 6.27
CA ALA A 3 18.14 2.00 7.66
C ALA A 3 18.24 0.86 8.69
N SER A 4 18.00 -0.40 8.29
CA SER A 4 18.04 -1.53 9.23
C SER A 4 19.45 -2.02 9.54
N GLY A 5 20.46 -1.61 8.75
CA GLY A 5 21.84 -2.09 8.89
C GLY A 5 22.05 -3.55 8.46
N ASN A 6 21.01 -4.25 8.03
CA ASN A 6 21.07 -5.62 7.55
C ASN A 6 21.71 -5.71 6.16
N GLU A 7 22.30 -6.85 5.85
CA GLU A 7 22.77 -7.17 4.51
C GLU A 7 21.63 -7.12 3.49
N LEU A 8 21.94 -6.68 2.26
CA LEU A 8 20.97 -6.56 1.17
C LEU A 8 20.67 -7.92 0.53
N THR A 9 19.93 -8.76 1.25
CA THR A 9 19.44 -10.06 0.77
C THR A 9 17.94 -9.99 0.43
N ARG A 10 17.45 -10.99 -0.32
CA ARG A 10 16.02 -11.14 -0.63
C ARG A 10 15.20 -11.30 0.65
N GLU A 11 15.69 -12.11 1.58
CA GLU A 11 15.03 -12.43 2.84
C GLU A 11 14.90 -11.18 3.72
N ASN A 12 15.97 -10.38 3.80
CA ASN A 12 15.97 -9.14 4.57
C ASN A 12 15.08 -8.06 3.93
N LEU A 13 15.00 -8.01 2.60
CA LEU A 13 14.07 -7.13 1.91
C LEU A 13 12.61 -7.47 2.26
N ILE A 14 12.23 -8.75 2.16
CA ILE A 14 10.88 -9.21 2.48
C ILE A 14 10.55 -8.91 3.94
N ALA A 15 11.45 -9.26 4.88
CA ALA A 15 11.26 -8.98 6.30
C ALA A 15 11.10 -7.48 6.59
N ALA A 16 11.83 -6.62 5.88
CA ALA A 16 11.69 -5.17 6.02
C ALA A 16 10.36 -4.64 5.45
N LEU A 17 9.83 -5.25 4.38
CA LEU A 17 8.54 -4.90 3.81
C LEU A 17 7.39 -5.36 4.71
N ASP A 18 7.41 -6.61 5.19
CA ASP A 18 6.41 -7.17 6.11
C ASP A 18 6.34 -6.43 7.45
N GLY A 19 7.40 -5.69 7.81
CA GLY A 19 7.42 -4.80 8.97
C GLY A 19 6.84 -3.40 8.73
N LEU A 20 6.49 -3.05 7.49
CA LEU A 20 5.95 -1.74 7.15
C LEU A 20 4.51 -1.63 7.65
N LYS A 21 4.27 -0.67 8.56
CA LYS A 21 2.95 -0.41 9.14
C LYS A 21 2.60 1.06 9.02
N ASP A 22 1.41 1.32 8.50
CA ASP A 22 0.77 2.63 8.37
C ASP A 22 1.69 3.70 7.77
N ALA A 23 2.54 3.29 6.82
CA ALA A 23 3.48 4.19 6.19
C ALA A 23 2.77 5.20 5.30
N SER A 24 3.25 6.44 5.33
CA SER A 24 2.82 7.48 4.39
C SER A 24 3.73 7.46 3.16
N VAL A 25 3.14 7.23 1.98
CA VAL A 25 3.88 7.13 0.71
C VAL A 25 3.21 8.02 -0.32
N GLY A 26 3.64 9.29 -0.39
CA GLY A 26 3.06 10.28 -1.28
C GLY A 26 1.57 10.50 -1.00
N GLY A 27 0.71 10.30 -2.01
CA GLY A 27 -0.74 10.38 -1.87
C GLY A 27 -1.41 9.18 -1.22
N ALA A 28 -0.67 8.08 -0.97
CA ALA A 28 -1.20 6.90 -0.30
C ALA A 28 -0.97 7.01 1.22
N GLN A 29 -2.05 6.89 1.98
CA GLN A 29 -2.03 6.91 3.45
C GLN A 29 -2.30 5.51 4.01
N GLY A 30 -1.57 5.14 5.06
CA GLY A 30 -1.78 3.89 5.78
C GLY A 30 -1.28 2.66 5.03
N VAL A 31 -0.13 2.75 4.35
CA VAL A 31 0.44 1.63 3.60
C VAL A 31 1.04 0.61 4.57
N SER A 32 0.50 -0.60 4.55
CA SER A 32 0.95 -1.72 5.38
C SER A 32 1.09 -2.98 4.56
N PHE A 33 2.16 -3.74 4.77
CA PHE A 33 2.32 -5.07 4.21
C PHE A 33 2.35 -6.11 5.33
N GLN A 34 1.92 -7.32 5.01
CA GLN A 34 1.99 -8.46 5.93
C GLN A 34 2.19 -9.76 5.13
N PRO A 35 2.72 -10.83 5.76
CA PRO A 35 2.87 -12.11 5.08
C PRO A 35 1.56 -12.58 4.45
N GLY A 36 1.55 -12.79 3.13
CA GLY A 36 0.37 -13.22 2.38
C GLY A 36 -0.53 -12.08 1.90
N ASP A 37 -0.28 -10.83 2.26
CA ASP A 37 -1.02 -9.67 1.77
C ASP A 37 -0.07 -8.51 1.42
N HIS A 38 0.15 -8.38 0.12
CA HIS A 38 1.10 -7.45 -0.47
C HIS A 38 0.42 -6.25 -1.15
N ARG A 39 -0.86 -5.97 -0.83
CA ARG A 39 -1.59 -4.88 -1.50
C ARG A 39 -1.18 -3.49 -1.01
N GLY A 40 -0.71 -3.37 0.22
CA GLY A 40 -0.23 -2.12 0.79
C GLY A 40 -1.36 -1.19 1.24
N THR A 41 -2.18 -0.71 0.31
CA THR A 41 -3.28 0.21 0.58
C THR A 41 -4.57 -0.52 0.92
N ARG A 42 -5.42 0.13 1.74
CA ARG A 42 -6.74 -0.40 2.14
C ARG A 42 -7.91 0.41 1.61
N GLN A 43 -7.65 1.51 0.92
CA GLN A 43 -8.68 2.45 0.48
C GLN A 43 -8.31 3.08 -0.86
N GLU A 44 -9.34 3.49 -1.61
CA GLU A 44 -9.22 4.20 -2.89
C GLU A 44 -10.05 5.49 -2.91
N GLY A 45 -9.45 6.56 -3.43
CA GLY A 45 -10.16 7.76 -3.86
C GLY A 45 -10.29 7.78 -5.39
N ILE A 46 -11.13 8.67 -5.93
CA ILE A 46 -11.14 8.97 -7.37
C ILE A 46 -10.68 10.40 -7.55
N ILE A 47 -9.69 10.59 -8.41
CA ILE A 47 -9.27 11.89 -8.90
C ILE A 47 -9.72 12.10 -10.33
N GLN A 48 -10.03 13.34 -10.69
CA GLN A 48 -10.40 13.74 -12.04
C GLN A 48 -9.53 14.91 -12.48
N ALA A 49 -9.11 14.92 -13.74
CA ALA A 49 -8.50 16.08 -14.34
C ALA A 49 -9.56 17.18 -14.57
N GLN A 50 -9.38 18.35 -13.96
CA GLN A 50 -10.25 19.51 -14.08
C GLN A 50 -9.38 20.76 -14.21
N GLU A 51 -9.59 21.55 -15.26
CA GLU A 51 -8.92 22.86 -15.46
C GLU A 51 -7.38 22.83 -15.36
N GLY A 52 -6.76 21.71 -15.73
CA GLY A 52 -5.30 21.54 -15.68
C GLY A 52 -4.77 20.97 -14.36
N GLU A 53 -5.64 20.67 -13.40
CA GLU A 53 -5.31 20.07 -12.10
C GLU A 53 -5.98 18.70 -11.91
N PHE A 54 -5.45 17.88 -10.99
CA PHE A 54 -6.12 16.66 -10.55
C PHE A 54 -6.85 16.91 -9.22
N VAL A 55 -8.18 16.83 -9.26
CA VAL A 55 -9.05 17.11 -8.11
C VAL A 55 -9.60 15.80 -7.56
N LEU A 56 -9.59 15.63 -6.25
CA LEU A 56 -10.26 14.50 -5.58
C LEU A 56 -11.78 14.69 -5.71
N VAL A 57 -12.42 13.83 -6.50
CA VAL A 57 -13.88 13.85 -6.74
C VAL A 57 -14.63 12.77 -5.98
N ARG A 58 -13.89 11.81 -5.40
CA ARG A 58 -14.41 10.86 -4.42
C ARG A 58 -13.38 10.63 -3.33
N GLU A 59 -13.78 10.93 -2.10
CA GLU A 59 -12.99 10.63 -0.90
C GLU A 59 -12.55 9.18 -0.85
N PHE A 60 -11.45 8.94 -0.13
CA PHE A 60 -10.96 7.58 0.08
C PHE A 60 -12.00 6.72 0.77
N ARG A 61 -12.25 5.54 0.20
CA ARG A 61 -13.15 4.53 0.77
C ARG A 61 -12.42 3.19 0.87
N PRO A 62 -12.66 2.41 1.94
CA PRO A 62 -12.10 1.08 2.06
C PRO A 62 -12.41 0.21 0.84
N TYR A 63 -11.45 -0.63 0.44
CA TYR A 63 -11.72 -1.67 -0.55
C TYR A 63 -12.75 -2.66 0.00
N PRO A 64 -13.62 -3.23 -0.85
CA PRO A 64 -14.44 -4.37 -0.47
C PRO A 64 -13.57 -5.54 0.02
N GLU A 65 -14.01 -6.26 1.05
CA GLU A 65 -13.23 -7.35 1.67
C GLU A 65 -12.82 -8.45 0.66
N VAL A 66 -13.70 -8.75 -0.31
CA VAL A 66 -13.47 -9.72 -1.40
C VAL A 66 -12.20 -9.46 -2.20
N VAL A 67 -11.68 -8.23 -2.18
CA VAL A 67 -10.45 -7.84 -2.87
C VAL A 67 -9.21 -8.44 -2.23
N PHE A 68 -9.29 -8.86 -0.96
CA PHE A 68 -8.22 -9.50 -0.21
C PHE A 68 -8.36 -11.03 -0.18
N ASP A 69 -9.55 -11.56 -0.49
CA ASP A 69 -9.87 -12.99 -0.48
C ASP A 69 -9.53 -13.69 -1.81
N ALA A 70 -8.33 -13.45 -2.34
CA ALA A 70 -7.88 -14.16 -3.53
C ALA A 70 -7.71 -15.66 -3.20
N LYS A 71 -8.59 -16.50 -3.75
CA LYS A 71 -8.46 -17.95 -3.63
C LYS A 71 -7.19 -18.37 -4.35
N THR A 72 -6.26 -19.00 -3.64
CA THR A 72 -5.18 -19.77 -4.27
C THR A 72 -5.81 -20.96 -4.98
N GLU A 73 -5.61 -21.05 -6.29
CA GLU A 73 -5.85 -22.27 -7.08
C GLU A 73 -4.90 -23.40 -6.69
#